data_AF-A0A0V0UG80-F1
#
_entry.id   AF-A0A0V0UG80-F1
#
_cell.length_a   1.000
_cell.length_b   1.000
_cell.length_c   1.000
_cell.angle_alpha   90.00
_cell.angle_beta   90.00
_cell.angle_gamma   90.00
#
_symmetry.space_group_name_H-M   'P 1'
#
loop_
_entity.id
_entity.type
_entity.pdbx_description
1 polymer ?
#
loop_
_entity_poly.entity_id
_entity_poly.type
_entity_poly.pdbx_seq_one_letter_code
_entity_poly.pdbx_strand_id
1 'polypeptide(L)'
;SAQRERRQKDKTPKAKEKEATVDKDINESTNVIMPQEEMEENFGPQPISRLEQFGIPNVDIKKLEEAGFYTIESVAFTPKKVLIDIKGISEAKADKILSEASKLVPMGFTTATDFHQKRSEIIQITTGSKELDKLLQGGIETGSITEVFGEFRTGKTQLCHTLAVTCQLPVDMGGGEGKCLYIDTEGTFRPERLLSVADRFTVYSSLKQKMKRKISDFNSLVRMCWIT
;
A
#
# COMPACT_ATOMS: atom_id res chain seq x y z
N SER A 1 -71.51 -31.13 -34.70
CA SER A 1 -70.71 -31.46 -35.90
C SER A 1 -69.24 -31.34 -35.56
N ALA A 2 -68.47 -32.44 -35.71
CA ALA A 2 -67.02 -32.56 -35.51
C ALA A 2 -66.24 -31.53 -36.37
N GLN A 3 -64.98 -31.14 -36.12
CA GLN A 3 -63.69 -31.83 -35.86
C GLN A 3 -62.76 -30.81 -35.14
N ARG A 4 -61.86 -31.06 -34.17
CA ARG A 4 -60.75 -32.01 -33.91
C ARG A 4 -59.44 -31.72 -34.69
N GLU A 5 -58.50 -30.97 -34.07
CA GLU A 5 -57.01 -31.05 -34.19
C GLU A 5 -56.35 -29.96 -33.30
N ARG A 6 -55.14 -30.05 -32.71
CA ARG A 6 -54.35 -31.08 -32.02
C ARG A 6 -53.21 -30.31 -31.28
N ARG A 7 -52.97 -30.61 -29.99
CA ARG A 7 -51.68 -30.60 -29.21
C ARG A 7 -50.94 -29.24 -29.00
N GLN A 8 -50.27 -28.91 -27.89
CA GLN A 8 -49.72 -29.65 -26.73
C GLN A 8 -49.27 -28.68 -25.59
N LYS A 9 -49.25 -29.21 -24.34
CA LYS A 9 -48.37 -28.91 -23.17
C LYS A 9 -48.53 -27.55 -22.46
N ASP A 10 -48.43 -27.41 -21.13
CA ASP A 10 -48.14 -28.33 -20.02
C ASP A 10 -48.81 -27.77 -18.75
N LYS A 11 -49.26 -28.66 -17.84
CA LYS A 11 -49.87 -28.33 -16.54
C LYS A 11 -48.85 -28.60 -15.42
N THR A 12 -48.67 -27.63 -14.54
CA THR A 12 -48.07 -27.84 -13.20
C THR A 12 -48.99 -27.20 -12.15
N PRO A 13 -49.44 -27.96 -11.13
CA PRO A 13 -50.00 -27.38 -9.92
C PRO A 13 -49.09 -27.56 -8.69
N LYS A 14 -49.20 -26.59 -7.77
CA LYS A 14 -48.55 -26.45 -6.46
C LYS A 14 -48.93 -27.54 -5.44
N ALA A 15 -48.01 -27.88 -4.52
CA ALA A 15 -48.26 -28.24 -3.11
C ALA A 15 -46.90 -28.28 -2.36
N LYS A 16 -46.64 -27.44 -1.34
CA LYS A 16 -46.92 -27.52 0.12
C LYS A 16 -46.13 -28.61 0.88
N GLU A 17 -45.37 -28.15 1.87
CA GLU A 17 -44.55 -28.86 2.88
C GLU A 17 -45.34 -29.82 3.79
N LYS A 18 -44.65 -30.84 4.34
CA LYS A 18 -44.41 -31.02 5.80
C LYS A 18 -43.51 -32.24 6.14
N GLU A 19 -42.55 -31.97 7.02
CA GLU A 19 -41.83 -32.78 8.04
C GLU A 19 -41.95 -34.31 8.14
N ALA A 20 -40.79 -34.96 8.39
CA ALA A 20 -40.64 -36.06 9.36
C ALA A 20 -39.17 -36.16 9.86
N THR A 21 -39.02 -36.28 11.18
CA THR A 21 -37.80 -36.44 11.99
C THR A 21 -37.45 -37.91 12.26
N VAL A 22 -36.16 -38.31 12.34
CA VAL A 22 -35.63 -39.36 13.24
C VAL A 22 -34.14 -39.13 13.54
N ASP A 23 -33.78 -39.27 14.82
CA ASP A 23 -32.49 -39.07 15.50
C ASP A 23 -31.41 -40.16 15.29
N LYS A 24 -30.15 -39.70 15.44
CA LYS A 24 -28.92 -40.28 16.07
C LYS A 24 -28.40 -41.67 15.69
N ASP A 25 -27.15 -41.71 15.19
CA ASP A 25 -26.01 -42.20 15.97
C ASP A 25 -24.63 -41.89 15.32
N ILE A 26 -23.64 -41.91 16.18
CA ILE A 26 -22.31 -41.27 16.18
C ILE A 26 -21.28 -41.99 15.28
N ASN A 27 -20.43 -41.24 14.57
CA ASN A 27 -19.05 -41.66 14.35
C ASN A 27 -18.11 -40.44 14.30
N GLU A 28 -17.23 -40.38 15.28
CA GLU A 28 -16.15 -39.40 15.41
C GLU A 28 -15.24 -39.46 14.19
N SER A 29 -15.04 -38.32 13.55
CA SER A 29 -13.92 -38.10 12.65
C SER A 29 -13.34 -36.74 13.02
N THR A 30 -12.44 -36.80 14.01
CA THR A 30 -11.33 -35.88 14.24
C THR A 30 -11.36 -34.61 13.39
N ASN A 31 -11.94 -33.54 13.96
CA ASN A 31 -11.65 -32.18 13.54
C ASN A 31 -10.15 -31.94 13.80
N VAL A 32 -9.36 -32.10 12.75
CA VAL A 32 -8.03 -31.49 12.68
C VAL A 32 -8.28 -29.99 12.56
N ILE A 33 -8.43 -29.34 13.71
CA ILE A 33 -8.39 -27.90 13.82
C ILE A 33 -6.95 -27.53 13.48
N MET A 34 -6.69 -27.21 12.22
CA MET A 34 -5.48 -26.50 11.86
C MET A 34 -5.49 -25.20 12.66
N PRO A 35 -4.45 -24.91 13.46
CA PRO A 35 -4.33 -23.61 14.09
C PRO A 35 -4.36 -22.58 12.96
N GLN A 36 -5.35 -21.69 12.98
CA GLN A 36 -5.23 -20.39 12.34
C GLN A 36 -4.16 -19.66 13.13
N GLU A 37 -2.89 -19.95 12.82
CA GLU A 37 -1.83 -19.02 13.12
C GLU A 37 -2.21 -17.74 12.39
N GLU A 38 -2.50 -16.72 13.18
CA GLU A 38 -2.64 -15.34 12.74
C GLU A 38 -1.46 -15.04 11.82
N MET A 39 -1.70 -15.10 10.49
CA MET A 39 -0.86 -14.37 9.57
C MET A 39 -1.12 -12.92 9.93
N GLU A 40 -0.31 -12.36 10.82
CA GLU A 40 -0.08 -10.94 10.87
C GLU A 40 0.28 -10.55 9.44
N GLU A 41 -0.72 -10.09 8.68
CA GLU A 41 -0.52 -9.49 7.38
C GLU A 41 0.33 -8.28 7.64
N ASN A 42 1.64 -8.47 7.50
CA ASN A 42 2.66 -7.45 7.68
C ASN A 42 2.47 -6.43 6.54
N PHE A 43 1.50 -5.53 6.71
CA PHE A 43 1.20 -4.47 5.77
C PHE A 43 2.37 -3.47 5.76
N GLY A 44 3.11 -3.46 4.65
CA GLY A 44 4.20 -2.52 4.43
C GLY A 44 5.46 -3.18 3.87
N PRO A 45 6.42 -2.36 3.42
CA PRO A 45 7.66 -2.85 2.84
C PRO A 45 8.43 -3.71 3.83
N GLN A 46 8.74 -4.94 3.45
CA GLN A 46 9.49 -5.85 4.30
C GLN A 46 10.99 -5.49 4.27
N PRO A 47 11.66 -5.36 5.42
CA PRO A 47 13.08 -5.05 5.46
C PRO A 47 13.91 -6.20 4.89
N ILE A 48 14.98 -5.87 4.16
CA ILE A 48 15.85 -6.86 3.49
C ILE A 48 16.55 -7.82 4.48
N SER A 49 16.73 -7.41 5.73
CA SER A 49 17.27 -8.25 6.81
C SER A 49 16.45 -9.52 7.07
N ARG A 50 15.16 -9.53 6.72
CA ARG A 50 14.32 -10.73 6.85
C ARG A 50 14.80 -11.88 5.96
N LEU A 51 15.51 -11.60 4.87
CA LEU A 51 16.11 -12.63 4.00
C LEU A 51 17.15 -13.50 4.71
N GLU A 52 17.71 -13.07 5.84
CA GLU A 52 18.61 -13.90 6.66
C GLU A 52 17.95 -15.19 7.12
N GLN A 53 16.67 -15.11 7.49
CA GLN A 53 15.88 -16.25 7.95
C GLN A 53 15.66 -17.28 6.84
N PHE A 54 15.80 -16.88 5.58
CA PHE A 54 15.66 -17.72 4.39
C PHE A 54 17.01 -18.20 3.85
N GLY A 55 18.08 -18.08 4.64
CA GLY A 55 19.39 -18.64 4.32
C GLY A 55 20.21 -17.81 3.33
N ILE A 56 19.96 -16.50 3.27
CA ILE A 56 20.82 -15.53 2.59
C ILE A 56 21.86 -15.00 3.60
N PRO A 57 23.17 -15.07 3.33
CA PRO A 57 24.19 -14.58 4.26
C PRO A 57 24.10 -13.06 4.49
N ASN A 58 24.29 -12.60 5.73
CA ASN A 58 24.35 -11.17 6.09
C ASN A 58 25.36 -10.37 5.23
N VAL A 59 26.46 -11.01 4.82
CA VAL A 59 27.47 -10.39 3.94
C VAL A 59 26.88 -9.99 2.59
N ASP A 60 25.99 -10.81 2.03
CA ASP A 60 25.36 -10.51 0.74
C ASP A 60 24.23 -9.49 0.93
N ILE A 61 23.54 -9.48 2.07
CA ILE A 61 22.53 -8.46 2.41
C ILE A 61 23.17 -7.08 2.54
N LYS A 62 24.31 -6.96 3.22
CA LYS A 62 25.04 -5.68 3.31
C LYS A 62 25.44 -5.12 1.95
N LYS A 63 25.84 -5.98 1.01
CA LYS A 63 26.14 -5.54 -0.37
C LYS A 63 24.89 -5.05 -1.09
N LEU A 64 23.73 -5.68 -0.85
CA LEU A 64 22.45 -5.21 -1.38
C LEU A 64 22.08 -3.85 -0.79
N GLU A 65 22.27 -3.64 0.51
CA GLU A 65 22.07 -2.35 1.18
C GLU A 65 23.01 -1.26 0.65
N GLU A 66 24.30 -1.58 0.44
CA GLU A 66 25.29 -0.69 -0.18
C GLU A 66 24.92 -0.33 -1.64
N ALA A 67 24.26 -1.24 -2.34
CA ALA A 67 23.73 -1.02 -3.69
C ALA A 67 22.38 -0.28 -3.70
N GLY A 68 21.82 0.06 -2.54
CA GLY A 68 20.57 0.83 -2.40
C GLY A 68 19.30 0.00 -2.26
N PHE A 69 19.41 -1.32 -2.08
CA PHE A 69 18.27 -2.20 -1.83
C PHE A 69 18.04 -2.37 -0.34
N TYR A 70 16.98 -1.73 0.18
CA TYR A 70 16.64 -1.76 1.60
C TYR A 70 15.42 -2.64 1.93
N THR A 71 14.65 -3.05 0.91
CA THR A 71 13.41 -3.81 1.08
C THR A 71 13.38 -5.05 0.19
N ILE A 72 12.62 -6.07 0.59
CA ILE A 72 12.49 -7.32 -0.18
C ILE A 72 11.82 -7.06 -1.52
N GLU A 73 10.81 -6.18 -1.55
CA GLU A 73 10.11 -5.79 -2.77
C GLU A 73 11.06 -5.14 -3.79
N SER A 74 11.99 -4.30 -3.32
CA SER A 74 12.97 -3.66 -4.19
C SER A 74 13.85 -4.70 -4.91
N VAL A 75 14.20 -5.79 -4.23
CA VAL A 75 14.97 -6.89 -4.80
C VAL A 75 14.10 -7.74 -5.73
N ALA A 76 12.88 -8.09 -5.32
CA ALA A 76 11.97 -8.92 -6.11
C ALA A 76 11.55 -8.27 -7.45
N PHE A 77 11.39 -6.94 -7.49
CA PHE A 77 11.07 -6.20 -8.71
C PHE A 77 12.28 -5.89 -9.59
N THR A 78 13.50 -6.13 -9.10
CA THR A 78 14.73 -5.78 -9.82
C THR A 78 15.12 -6.89 -10.80
N PRO A 79 15.46 -6.55 -12.07
CA PRO A 79 15.96 -7.53 -13.01
C PRO A 79 17.25 -8.20 -12.53
N LYS A 80 17.35 -9.52 -12.72
CA LYS A 80 18.53 -10.33 -12.34
C LYS A 80 19.87 -9.70 -12.75
N LYS A 81 19.93 -9.10 -13.94
CA LYS A 81 21.13 -8.46 -14.48
C LYS A 81 21.70 -7.37 -13.53
N VAL A 82 20.83 -6.54 -12.97
CA VAL A 82 21.23 -5.47 -12.04
C VAL A 82 21.83 -6.04 -10.77
N LEU A 83 21.31 -7.17 -10.28
CA LEU A 83 21.83 -7.83 -9.08
C LEU A 83 23.21 -8.46 -9.31
N ILE A 84 23.49 -8.95 -10.52
CA ILE A 84 24.80 -9.52 -10.90
C ILE A 84 25.86 -8.42 -11.02
N ASP A 85 25.46 -7.22 -11.45
CA ASP A 85 26.37 -6.07 -11.58
C ASP A 85 26.88 -5.58 -10.20
N ILE A 86 26.26 -6.02 -9.09
CA ILE A 86 26.72 -5.74 -7.73
C ILE A 86 28.00 -6.54 -7.43
N LYS A 87 29.05 -5.82 -7.04
CA LYS A 87 30.35 -6.42 -6.71
C LYS A 87 30.22 -7.50 -5.64
N GLY A 88 30.60 -8.72 -6.01
CA GLY A 88 30.63 -9.87 -5.09
C GLY A 88 29.30 -10.62 -4.96
N ILE A 89 28.32 -10.34 -5.83
CA ILE A 89 27.15 -11.18 -6.07
C ILE A 89 27.40 -11.98 -7.34
N SER A 90 27.38 -13.31 -7.24
CA SER A 90 27.47 -14.19 -8.40
C SER A 90 26.08 -14.49 -8.96
N GLU A 91 26.02 -15.01 -10.18
CA GLU A 91 24.76 -15.38 -10.82
C GLU A 91 23.93 -16.37 -9.96
N ALA A 92 24.58 -17.41 -9.43
CA ALA A 92 23.94 -18.40 -8.56
C ALA A 92 23.40 -17.78 -7.25
N LYS A 93 24.08 -16.75 -6.71
CA LYS A 93 23.59 -16.02 -5.54
C LYS A 93 22.37 -15.17 -5.89
N ALA A 94 22.41 -14.47 -7.02
CA ALA A 94 21.29 -13.66 -7.49
C ALA A 94 20.03 -14.52 -7.70
N ASP A 95 20.15 -15.70 -8.29
CA ASP A 95 19.03 -16.64 -8.45
C ASP A 95 18.45 -17.08 -7.10
N LYS A 96 19.31 -17.41 -6.14
CA LYS A 96 18.87 -17.78 -4.79
C LYS A 96 18.13 -16.63 -4.10
N ILE A 97 18.67 -15.42 -4.17
CA ILE A 97 18.08 -14.22 -3.56
C ILE A 97 16.71 -13.92 -4.18
N LEU A 98 16.60 -13.95 -5.51
CA LEU A 98 15.35 -13.72 -6.22
C LEU A 98 14.30 -14.80 -5.92
N SER A 99 14.72 -16.06 -5.85
CA SER A 99 13.84 -17.19 -5.52
C SER A 99 13.21 -17.02 -4.13
N GLU A 100 14.00 -16.65 -3.11
CA GLU A 100 13.48 -16.44 -1.77
C GLU A 100 12.65 -15.15 -1.67
N ALA A 101 13.09 -14.05 -2.31
CA ALA A 101 12.33 -12.80 -2.32
C ALA A 101 10.96 -12.95 -2.99
N SER A 102 10.87 -13.72 -4.08
CA SER A 102 9.63 -13.95 -4.84
C SER A 102 8.59 -14.78 -4.07
N LYS A 103 9.00 -15.53 -3.03
CA LYS A 103 8.05 -16.25 -2.15
C LYS A 103 7.39 -15.32 -1.14
N LEU A 104 8.05 -14.23 -0.78
CA LEU A 104 7.61 -13.26 0.22
C LEU A 104 6.78 -12.13 -0.38
N VAL A 105 6.96 -11.87 -1.67
CA VAL A 105 6.25 -10.83 -2.41
C VAL A 105 5.19 -11.49 -3.28
N PRO A 106 3.92 -11.06 -3.23
CA PRO A 106 2.86 -11.60 -4.07
C PRO A 106 3.09 -11.22 -5.54
N MET A 107 3.84 -12.05 -6.26
CA MET A 107 4.14 -11.91 -7.68
C MET A 107 3.18 -12.81 -8.48
N GLY A 108 2.55 -12.26 -9.53
CA GLY A 108 1.75 -13.05 -10.47
C GLY A 108 0.38 -12.45 -10.81
N PHE A 109 -0.46 -13.28 -11.41
CA PHE A 109 -1.82 -12.88 -11.81
C PHE A 109 -2.78 -12.96 -10.62
N THR A 110 -3.66 -11.96 -10.52
CA THR A 110 -4.75 -11.92 -9.54
C THR A 110 -6.05 -11.59 -10.26
N THR A 111 -7.20 -11.91 -9.65
CA THR A 111 -8.48 -11.60 -10.29
C THR A 111 -8.77 -10.11 -10.23
N ALA A 112 -9.55 -9.59 -11.18
CA ALA A 112 -9.93 -8.18 -11.20
C ALA A 112 -10.72 -7.77 -9.93
N THR A 113 -11.51 -8.69 -9.37
CA THR A 113 -12.26 -8.47 -8.13
C THR A 113 -11.33 -8.30 -6.94
N ASP A 114 -10.33 -9.17 -6.79
CA ASP A 114 -9.36 -9.08 -5.69
C ASP A 114 -8.55 -7.79 -5.78
N PHE A 115 -8.13 -7.42 -7.01
CA PHE A 115 -7.41 -6.17 -7.22
C PHE A 115 -8.27 -4.94 -6.92
N HIS A 116 -9.56 -4.97 -7.23
CA HIS A 116 -10.47 -3.88 -6.91
C HIS A 116 -10.66 -3.72 -5.39
N GLN A 117 -10.78 -4.81 -4.64
CA GLN A 117 -10.84 -4.78 -3.18
C GLN A 117 -9.55 -4.18 -2.58
N LYS A 118 -8.37 -4.62 -3.04
CA LYS A 118 -7.09 -4.03 -2.62
C LYS A 118 -7.01 -2.53 -2.92
N ARG A 119 -7.57 -2.07 -4.04
CA ARG A 119 -7.62 -0.62 -4.35
C ARG A 119 -8.51 0.17 -3.39
N SER A 120 -9.52 -0.46 -2.79
CA SER A 120 -10.38 0.20 -1.80
C SER A 120 -9.68 0.44 -0.46
N GLU A 121 -8.58 -0.26 -0.19
CA GLU A 121 -7.74 -0.10 1.00
C GLU A 121 -6.66 0.98 0.84
N ILE A 122 -6.51 1.56 -0.36
CA ILE A 122 -5.50 2.57 -0.62
C ILE A 122 -5.82 3.84 0.15
N ILE A 123 -4.85 4.30 0.95
CA ILE A 123 -4.94 5.54 1.70
C ILE A 123 -4.94 6.72 0.72
N GLN A 124 -5.87 7.66 0.93
CA GLN A 124 -5.97 8.91 0.19
C GLN A 124 -5.73 10.09 1.13
N ILE A 125 -4.74 10.92 0.81
CA ILE A 125 -4.36 12.06 1.64
C ILE A 125 -5.21 13.27 1.26
N THR A 126 -5.88 13.88 2.24
CA THR A 126 -6.65 15.12 2.04
C THR A 126 -5.75 16.25 1.57
N THR A 127 -6.25 17.01 0.61
CA THR A 127 -5.63 18.26 0.14
C THR A 127 -5.92 19.44 1.08
N GLY A 128 -6.82 19.25 2.05
CA GLY A 128 -7.32 20.30 2.93
C GLY A 128 -8.41 21.17 2.31
N SER A 129 -8.89 20.87 1.10
CA SER A 129 -10.08 21.49 0.49
C SER A 129 -11.09 20.40 0.15
N LYS A 130 -12.33 20.57 0.60
CA LYS A 130 -13.42 19.61 0.35
C LYS A 130 -13.77 19.53 -1.14
N GLU A 131 -13.68 20.66 -1.84
CA GLU A 131 -13.96 20.75 -3.27
C GLU A 131 -12.90 20.03 -4.10
N LEU A 132 -11.62 20.20 -3.74
CA LEU A 132 -10.52 19.53 -4.42
C LEU A 132 -10.52 18.02 -4.12
N ASP A 133 -10.75 17.63 -2.86
CA ASP A 133 -10.88 16.23 -2.48
C ASP A 133 -12.05 15.56 -3.21
N LYS A 134 -13.19 16.25 -3.37
CA LYS A 134 -14.33 15.77 -4.16
C LYS A 134 -13.97 15.59 -5.63
N LEU A 135 -13.21 16.51 -6.22
CA LEU A 135 -12.73 16.41 -7.60
C LEU A 135 -11.81 15.20 -7.79
N LEU A 136 -10.95 14.94 -6.80
CA LEU A 136 -10.04 13.80 -6.77
C LEU A 136 -10.68 12.49 -6.27
N GLN A 137 -11.98 12.52 -5.95
CA GLN A 137 -12.74 11.37 -5.40
C GLN A 137 -12.15 10.83 -4.08
N GLY A 138 -11.63 11.73 -3.25
CA GLY A 138 -11.23 11.50 -1.85
C GLY A 138 -9.96 12.26 -1.46
N GLY A 139 -8.97 12.34 -2.35
CA GLY A 139 -7.70 13.04 -2.09
C GLY A 139 -6.57 12.55 -2.99
N ILE A 140 -5.33 12.77 -2.56
CA ILE A 140 -4.13 12.29 -3.27
C ILE A 140 -3.91 10.80 -2.95
N GLU A 141 -3.93 9.94 -3.97
CA GLU A 141 -3.80 8.48 -3.84
C GLU A 141 -2.36 8.05 -3.52
N THR A 142 -2.16 7.27 -2.45
CA THR A 142 -0.86 6.66 -2.12
C THR A 142 -0.51 5.51 -3.08
N GLY A 143 0.77 5.17 -3.20
CA GLY A 143 1.24 4.13 -4.14
C GLY A 143 1.20 4.55 -5.62
N SER A 144 0.89 5.82 -5.91
CA SER A 144 0.86 6.40 -7.25
C SER A 144 1.68 7.69 -7.32
N ILE A 145 2.02 8.13 -8.53
CA ILE A 145 2.65 9.44 -8.77
C ILE A 145 1.56 10.40 -9.24
N THR A 146 1.38 11.50 -8.52
CA THR A 146 0.48 12.60 -8.90
C THR A 146 1.28 13.83 -9.32
N GLU A 147 1.09 14.27 -10.55
CA GLU A 147 1.74 15.47 -11.10
C GLU A 147 0.83 16.69 -10.99
N VAL A 148 1.37 17.81 -10.49
CA VAL A 148 0.67 19.10 -10.41
C VAL A 148 1.40 20.12 -11.26
N PHE A 149 0.81 20.49 -12.41
CA PHE A 149 1.37 21.45 -13.36
C PHE A 149 0.52 22.73 -13.43
N GLY A 150 1.14 23.83 -13.87
CA GLY A 150 0.49 25.13 -14.02
C GLY A 150 1.49 26.29 -14.04
N GLU A 151 1.04 27.49 -14.38
CA GLU A 151 1.89 28.69 -14.46
C GLU A 151 2.54 29.07 -13.11
N PHE A 152 3.51 29.98 -13.15
CA PHE A 152 4.07 30.56 -11.93
C PHE A 152 2.96 31.20 -11.08
N ARG A 153 3.10 31.13 -9.75
CA ARG A 153 2.14 31.73 -8.78
C ARG A 153 0.73 31.13 -8.77
N THR A 154 0.51 29.95 -9.37
CA THR A 154 -0.77 29.21 -9.33
C THR A 154 -1.01 28.39 -8.05
N GLY A 155 -0.08 28.41 -7.09
CA GLY A 155 -0.27 27.75 -5.79
C GLY A 155 0.27 26.32 -5.68
N LYS A 156 1.02 25.82 -6.67
CA LYS A 156 1.64 24.47 -6.63
C LYS A 156 2.43 24.22 -5.33
N THR A 157 3.39 25.08 -5.01
CA THR A 157 4.18 25.00 -3.77
C THR A 157 3.30 25.09 -2.52
N GLN A 158 2.20 25.84 -2.57
CA GLN A 158 1.27 25.94 -1.44
C GLN A 158 0.49 24.66 -1.20
N LEU A 159 0.11 23.95 -2.26
CA LEU A 159 -0.48 22.62 -2.16
C LEU A 159 0.53 21.63 -1.56
N CYS A 160 1.78 21.62 -2.04
CA CYS A 160 2.82 20.74 -1.51
C CYS A 160 3.10 20.98 -0.01
N HIS A 161 3.17 22.24 0.43
CA HIS A 161 3.29 22.56 1.86
C HIS A 161 2.12 22.06 2.69
N THR A 162 0.90 22.06 2.12
CA THR A 162 -0.28 21.55 2.81
C THR A 162 -0.23 20.04 2.94
N LEU A 163 0.09 19.34 1.85
CA LEU A 163 0.24 17.89 1.81
C LEU A 163 1.34 17.39 2.75
N ALA A 164 2.43 18.15 2.91
CA ALA A 164 3.50 17.82 3.85
C ALA A 164 3.06 17.76 5.32
N VAL A 165 1.96 18.44 5.65
CA VAL A 165 1.34 18.42 6.98
C VAL A 165 0.20 17.42 7.05
N THR A 166 -0.70 17.40 6.05
CA THR A 166 -1.88 16.52 6.08
C THR A 166 -1.51 15.04 6.03
N CYS A 167 -0.39 14.67 5.40
CA CYS A 167 0.07 13.27 5.43
C CYS A 167 0.44 12.76 6.84
N GLN A 168 0.73 13.68 7.78
CA GLN A 168 1.06 13.35 9.16
C GLN A 168 -0.19 13.21 10.05
N LEU A 169 -1.38 13.52 9.52
CA LEU A 169 -2.62 13.38 10.26
C LEU A 169 -3.00 11.89 10.42
N PRO A 170 -3.79 11.58 11.46
CA PRO A 170 -4.49 10.30 11.58
C PRO A 170 -5.32 9.93 10.33
N VAL A 171 -5.46 8.63 10.06
CA VAL A 171 -6.18 8.14 8.86
C VAL A 171 -7.67 8.52 8.89
N ASP A 172 -8.29 8.57 10.08
CA ASP A 172 -9.68 8.99 10.28
C ASP A 172 -9.91 10.48 9.93
N MET A 173 -8.86 11.29 9.91
CA MET A 173 -8.88 12.69 9.45
C MET A 173 -8.45 12.86 7.99
N GLY A 174 -8.31 11.77 7.23
CA GLY A 174 -7.83 11.80 5.84
C GLY A 174 -6.32 12.00 5.72
N GLY A 175 -5.55 11.67 6.76
CA GLY A 175 -4.10 11.60 6.71
C GLY A 175 -3.57 10.20 6.42
N GLY A 176 -2.26 10.02 6.53
CA GLY A 176 -1.59 8.73 6.30
C GLY A 176 -0.66 8.31 7.43
N GLU A 177 -0.69 9.00 8.58
CA GLU A 177 0.16 8.75 9.76
C GLU A 177 1.67 8.65 9.44
N GLY A 178 2.08 9.25 8.32
CA GLY A 178 3.42 9.12 7.77
C GLY A 178 4.30 10.33 8.05
N LYS A 179 5.60 10.18 7.79
CA LYS A 179 6.52 11.33 7.68
C LYS A 179 6.53 11.83 6.23
N CYS A 180 6.81 13.12 6.04
CA CYS A 180 6.99 13.71 4.71
C CYS A 180 8.47 13.86 4.36
N LEU A 181 8.85 13.46 3.15
CA LEU A 181 10.10 13.86 2.50
C LEU A 181 9.76 14.94 1.47
N TYR A 182 10.32 16.14 1.63
CA TYR A 182 10.13 17.26 0.71
C TYR A 182 11.47 17.58 0.04
N ILE A 183 11.53 17.46 -1.27
CA ILE A 183 12.71 17.81 -2.07
C ILE A 183 12.38 19.11 -2.81
N ASP A 184 13.15 20.16 -2.53
CA ASP A 184 12.98 21.49 -3.12
C ASP A 184 14.21 21.85 -3.95
N THR A 185 13.99 22.16 -5.22
CA THR A 185 15.04 22.55 -6.18
C THR A 185 15.08 24.07 -6.41
N GLU A 186 14.06 24.81 -6.00
CA GLU A 186 13.93 26.25 -6.26
C GLU A 186 14.17 27.12 -5.01
N GLY A 187 14.31 26.51 -3.82
CA GLY A 187 14.48 27.24 -2.56
C GLY A 187 13.21 27.98 -2.13
N THR A 188 12.04 27.45 -2.48
CA THR A 188 10.71 27.99 -2.15
C THR A 188 10.13 27.43 -0.85
N PHE A 189 10.79 26.46 -0.22
CA PHE A 189 10.38 25.89 1.06
C PHE A 189 10.40 26.93 2.19
N ARG A 190 9.29 27.07 2.91
CA ARG A 190 9.14 28.04 4.02
C ARG A 190 8.52 27.35 5.25
N PRO A 191 9.31 26.96 6.26
CA PRO A 191 8.82 26.25 7.45
C PRO A 191 7.67 26.95 8.18
N GLU A 192 7.64 28.28 8.16
CA GLU A 192 6.59 29.09 8.78
C GLU A 192 5.21 28.79 8.17
N ARG A 193 5.17 28.45 6.88
CA ARG A 193 3.93 28.04 6.20
C ARG A 193 3.42 26.71 6.73
N LEU A 194 4.30 25.75 7.00
CA LEU A 194 3.91 24.45 7.57
C LEU A 194 3.29 24.63 8.96
N LEU A 195 3.85 25.53 9.79
CA LEU A 195 3.26 25.85 11.10
C LEU A 195 1.84 26.39 10.96
N SER A 196 1.61 27.32 10.03
CA SER A 196 0.27 27.87 9.81
C SER A 196 -0.75 26.82 9.32
N VAL A 197 -0.31 25.84 8.53
CA VAL A 197 -1.16 24.73 8.10
C VAL A 197 -1.42 23.77 9.27
N ALA A 198 -0.39 23.41 10.04
CA ALA A 198 -0.54 22.55 11.20
C ALA A 198 -1.49 23.14 12.23
N ASP A 199 -1.47 24.46 12.37
CA ASP A 199 -2.33 25.16 13.30
C ASP A 199 -3.83 25.01 12.93
N ARG A 200 -4.15 24.94 11.62
CA ARG A 200 -5.50 24.71 11.11
C ARG A 200 -6.06 23.34 11.52
N PHE A 201 -5.24 22.29 11.52
CA PHE A 201 -5.69 20.92 11.76
C PHE A 201 -5.67 20.53 13.24
N THR A 202 -5.52 21.49 14.17
CA THR A 202 -5.52 21.27 15.63
C THR A 202 -4.51 20.22 16.10
N VAL A 203 -3.40 20.11 15.38
CA VAL A 203 -2.30 19.13 15.60
C VAL A 203 -1.46 19.48 16.86
N TYR A 204 -2.04 20.24 17.78
CA TYR A 204 -1.31 21.18 18.63
C TYR A 204 -0.61 20.58 19.86
N SER A 205 -1.13 19.50 20.45
CA SER A 205 -0.63 19.04 21.77
C SER A 205 0.62 18.17 21.66
N SER A 206 0.65 17.19 20.74
CA SER A 206 1.72 16.17 20.69
C SER A 206 2.67 16.33 19.49
N LEU A 207 2.23 16.97 18.41
CA LEU A 207 3.01 17.08 17.18
C LEU A 207 3.86 18.36 17.10
N LYS A 208 3.52 19.44 17.81
CA LYS A 208 4.39 20.64 17.91
C LYS A 208 5.77 20.33 18.51
N GLN A 209 5.86 19.44 19.49
CA GLN A 209 7.15 19.07 20.08
C GLN A 209 7.99 18.17 19.17
N LYS A 210 7.33 17.32 18.36
CA LYS A 210 7.98 16.49 17.33
C LYS A 210 8.39 17.30 16.10
N MET A 211 7.58 18.26 15.64
CA MET A 211 7.91 19.13 14.50
C MET A 211 8.94 20.20 14.85
N LYS A 212 8.87 20.85 16.03
CA LYS A 212 9.90 21.83 16.44
C LYS A 212 11.29 21.22 16.61
N ARG A 213 11.40 19.96 17.06
CA ARG A 213 12.69 19.23 17.14
C ARG A 213 13.19 18.70 15.79
N LYS A 214 12.31 18.55 14.78
CA LYS A 214 12.66 17.99 13.46
C LYS A 214 12.81 19.02 12.34
N ILE A 215 12.27 20.23 12.50
CA ILE A 215 12.54 21.33 11.56
C ILE A 215 14.04 21.71 11.59
N SER A 216 14.73 21.53 12.72
CA SER A 216 16.20 21.62 12.76
C SER A 216 16.90 20.48 12.00
N ASP A 217 16.32 19.28 11.96
CA ASP A 217 16.85 18.13 11.21
C ASP A 217 16.54 18.21 9.70
N PHE A 218 15.48 18.93 9.32
CA PHE A 218 15.07 19.17 7.92
C PHE A 218 16.13 19.97 7.14
N ASN A 219 16.88 20.83 7.82
CA ASN A 219 18.05 21.52 7.26
C ASN A 219 19.26 20.60 7.04
N SER A 220 19.24 19.36 7.55
CA SER A 220 20.39 18.47 7.59
C SER A 220 20.28 17.23 6.72
N LEU A 221 19.17 17.02 5.98
CA LEU A 221 18.96 15.81 5.19
C LEU A 221 18.70 16.12 3.71
N VAL A 222 19.66 15.67 2.88
CA VAL A 222 19.63 15.54 1.41
C VAL A 222 19.83 16.85 0.62
N ARG A 223 21.03 17.42 0.71
CA ARG A 223 21.70 17.95 -0.50
C ARG A 223 22.24 16.76 -1.29
N MET A 224 21.40 16.16 -2.14
CA MET A 224 21.91 15.31 -3.22
C MET A 224 21.49 15.96 -4.52
N CYS A 225 22.43 16.75 -5.05
CA CYS A 225 22.34 17.42 -6.33
C CYS A 225 22.29 16.35 -7.42
N TRP A 226 21.12 16.11 -8.02
CA TRP A 226 21.05 15.54 -9.36
C TRP A 226 20.16 16.45 -10.21
N ILE A 227 20.83 17.07 -11.17
CA ILE A 227 20.32 17.95 -12.22
C ILE A 227 19.71 17.09 -13.32
N THR A 228 18.53 17.49 -13.79
CA THR A 228 18.26 17.80 -15.21
C THR A 228 17.23 18.92 -15.26
#